data_AF-A0A956V8T7-F1
#
_entry.id   AF-A0A956V8T7-F1
#
_cell.length_a   1.000
_cell.length_b   1.000
_cell.length_c   1.000
_cell.angle_alpha   90.00
_cell.angle_beta   90.00
_cell.angle_gamma   90.00
#
_symmetry.space_group_name_H-M   'P 1'
#
loop_
_entity.id
_entity.type
_entity.pdbx_description
1 polymer ?
#
loop_
_entity_poly.entity_id
_entity_poly.type
_entity_poly.pdbx_seq_one_letter_code
_entity_poly.pdbx_strand_id
1 'polypeptide(L)'
;MYPQHLDQSQILSTLSQAPADSTKAFVETLLPELGEIKVLKNRTGLAMLPYRDSAKGELFHLGEVLLSEAHVQLLGFNSEGYAACLGRDLEQALALAIIDASLSARLQLTAIEAFI
;
A
#
# COMPACT_ATOMS: atom_id res chain seq x y z
N MET A 1 -5.11 19.40 -21.27
CA MET A 1 -5.03 17.92 -21.27
C MET A 1 -4.81 17.52 -19.82
N TYR A 2 -5.89 17.26 -19.08
CA TYR A 2 -5.83 16.90 -17.66
C TYR A 2 -5.33 15.45 -17.53
N PRO A 3 -4.42 15.12 -16.59
CA PRO A 3 -3.95 13.75 -16.45
C PRO A 3 -5.10 12.84 -16.00
N GLN A 4 -5.05 11.61 -16.50
CA GLN A 4 -5.99 10.55 -16.19
C GLN A 4 -5.91 10.27 -14.68
N HIS A 5 -7.07 10.18 -14.03
CA HIS A 5 -7.19 9.81 -12.62
C HIS A 5 -6.42 8.49 -12.41
N LEU A 6 -5.29 8.51 -11.69
CA LEU A 6 -4.53 7.28 -11.41
C LEU A 6 -5.49 6.32 -10.68
N ASP A 7 -5.63 5.12 -11.22
CA ASP A 7 -6.43 4.07 -10.61
C ASP A 7 -5.74 3.57 -9.33
N GLN A 8 -6.50 3.33 -8.26
CA GLN A 8 -5.96 2.91 -6.97
C GLN A 8 -5.10 1.63 -7.11
N SER A 9 -5.51 0.71 -7.99
CA SER A 9 -4.74 -0.49 -8.29
C SER A 9 -3.35 -0.19 -8.87
N GLN A 10 -3.24 0.80 -9.77
CA GLN A 10 -1.97 1.21 -10.36
C GLN A 10 -1.07 1.90 -9.32
N ILE A 11 -1.66 2.75 -8.47
CA ILE A 11 -0.97 3.38 -7.35
C ILE A 11 -0.39 2.31 -6.43
N LEU A 12 -1.22 1.38 -5.95
CA LEU A 12 -0.79 0.34 -5.01
C LEU A 12 0.26 -0.59 -5.62
N SER A 13 0.15 -0.91 -6.91
CA SER A 13 1.16 -1.68 -7.64
C SER A 13 2.53 -0.98 -7.62
N THR A 14 2.55 0.33 -7.85
CA THR A 14 3.77 1.15 -7.84
C THR A 14 4.33 1.27 -6.42
N LEU A 15 3.47 1.65 -5.47
CA LEU A 15 3.79 1.80 -4.05
C LEU A 15 4.34 0.51 -3.43
N SER A 16 3.82 -0.66 -3.81
CA SER A 16 4.30 -1.96 -3.30
C SER A 16 5.75 -2.30 -3.68
N GLN A 17 6.32 -1.60 -4.67
CA GLN A 17 7.69 -1.76 -5.16
C GLN A 17 8.62 -0.64 -4.67
N ALA A 18 8.09 0.36 -3.97
CA ALA A 18 8.87 1.51 -3.50
C ALA A 18 9.91 1.09 -2.44
N PRO A 19 11.12 1.70 -2.42
CA PRO A 19 12.12 1.41 -1.40
C PRO A 19 11.62 1.77 0.01
N ALA A 20 11.67 0.80 0.94
CA ALA A 20 11.09 0.92 2.27
C ALA A 20 11.56 2.17 3.04
N ASP A 21 12.88 2.44 3.05
CA ASP A 21 13.45 3.57 3.79
C ASP A 21 12.94 4.92 3.25
N SER A 22 12.89 5.07 1.92
CA SER A 22 12.36 6.27 1.27
C SER A 22 10.87 6.46 1.54
N THR A 23 10.08 5.38 1.51
CA THR A 23 8.65 5.42 1.83
C THR A 23 8.40 5.85 3.27
N LYS A 24 9.13 5.28 4.23
CA LYS A 24 9.00 5.64 5.65
C LYS A 24 9.35 7.11 5.86
N ALA A 25 10.49 7.54 5.33
CA ALA A 25 10.92 8.93 5.41
C ALA A 25 9.91 9.90 4.79
N PHE A 26 9.30 9.54 3.65
CA PHE A 26 8.27 10.35 3.02
C PHE A 26 7.01 10.46 3.90
N VAL A 27 6.53 9.34 4.46
CA VAL A 27 5.35 9.35 5.33
C VAL A 27 5.53 10.21 6.57
N GLU A 28 6.72 10.21 7.18
CA GLU A 28 7.03 11.11 8.30
C GLU A 28 6.79 12.59 7.96
N THR A 29 6.93 12.99 6.68
CA THR A 29 6.61 14.36 6.24
C THR A 29 5.12 14.64 6.15
N LEU A 30 4.29 13.61 5.98
CA LEU A 30 2.83 13.73 5.89
C LEU A 30 2.17 13.75 7.27
N LEU A 31 2.68 12.95 8.21
CA LEU A 31 2.08 12.72 9.54
C LEU A 31 1.55 13.99 10.26
N PRO A 32 2.25 15.14 10.25
CA PRO A 32 1.77 16.34 10.95
C PRO A 32 0.40 16.86 10.48
N GLU A 33 -0.01 16.55 9.25
CA GLU A 33 -1.26 17.05 8.66
C GLU A 33 -2.40 16.03 8.67
N LEU A 34 -2.13 14.78 9.05
CA LEU A 34 -3.11 13.69 8.95
C LEU A 34 -4.00 13.54 10.20
N GLY A 35 -3.67 14.25 11.28
CA GLY A 35 -4.41 14.15 12.55
C GLY A 35 -4.32 12.76 13.17
N GLU A 36 -5.41 12.31 13.80
CA GLU A 36 -5.43 11.00 14.47
C GLU A 36 -5.58 9.85 13.46
N ILE A 37 -4.60 8.93 13.50
CA ILE A 37 -4.55 7.74 12.65
C ILE A 37 -4.90 6.52 13.50
N LYS A 38 -5.93 5.79 13.12
CA LYS A 38 -6.30 4.52 13.74
C LYS A 38 -5.80 3.36 12.88
N VAL A 39 -4.98 2.49 13.47
CA VAL A 39 -4.56 1.23 12.83
C VAL A 39 -5.64 0.18 13.03
N LEU A 40 -6.29 -0.25 11.95
CA LEU A 40 -7.32 -1.28 11.95
C LEU A 40 -6.70 -2.68 11.83
N LYS A 41 -5.63 -2.80 11.05
CA LYS A 41 -4.88 -4.04 10.82
C LYS A 41 -3.40 -3.73 10.59
N ASN A 42 -2.52 -4.53 11.16
CA ASN A 42 -1.08 -4.51 10.86
C ASN A 42 -0.48 -5.88 11.20
N ARG A 43 -0.21 -6.72 10.20
CA ARG A 43 0.29 -8.09 10.44
C ARG A 43 1.06 -8.64 9.24
N THR A 44 1.90 -9.64 9.51
CA THR A 44 2.48 -10.49 8.47
C THR A 44 1.56 -11.67 8.17
N GLY A 45 1.63 -12.20 6.96
CA GLY A 45 0.88 -13.37 6.52
C GLY A 45 1.57 -14.12 5.39
N LEU A 46 0.99 -15.24 5.01
CA LEU A 46 1.42 -16.04 3.87
C LEU A 46 0.34 -15.99 2.79
N ALA A 47 0.74 -15.77 1.54
CA ALA A 47 -0.14 -15.85 0.38
C ALA A 47 0.27 -17.03 -0.50
N MET A 48 -0.69 -17.89 -0.80
CA MET A 48 -0.54 -18.96 -1.77
C MET A 48 -0.28 -18.38 -3.16
N LEU A 49 0.70 -18.93 -3.87
CA LEU A 49 1.01 -18.57 -5.25
C LEU A 49 0.34 -19.55 -6.23
N PRO A 50 -0.81 -19.20 -6.84
CA PRO A 50 -1.39 -20.01 -7.89
C PRO A 50 -0.59 -19.84 -9.18
N TYR A 51 -0.37 -20.94 -9.89
CA TYR A 51 0.23 -20.94 -11.22
C TYR A 51 -0.59 -21.82 -12.16
N ARG A 52 -0.62 -21.42 -13.44
CA ARG A 52 -1.20 -22.22 -14.51
C ARG A 52 -0.05 -22.78 -15.34
N ASP A 53 0.07 -24.10 -15.36
CA ASP A 53 1.04 -24.79 -16.20
C ASP A 53 0.87 -24.42 -17.68
N SER A 54 1.99 -24.22 -18.38
CA SER A 54 2.02 -23.88 -19.80
C SER A 54 1.66 -25.03 -20.75
N ALA A 55 1.70 -26.30 -20.30
CA ALA A 55 1.44 -27.46 -21.14
C ALA A 55 -0.06 -27.78 -21.25
N LYS A 56 -0.78 -27.84 -20.11
CA LYS A 56 -2.18 -28.25 -20.00
C LYS A 56 -3.10 -27.15 -19.45
N GLY A 57 -2.56 -26.04 -18.96
CA GLY A 57 -3.36 -24.95 -18.38
C GLY A 57 -3.95 -25.27 -16.99
N GLU A 58 -3.51 -26.36 -16.37
CA GLU A 58 -3.98 -26.79 -15.05
C GLU A 58 -3.47 -25.84 -13.96
N LEU A 59 -4.35 -25.53 -12.99
CA LEU A 59 -4.01 -24.74 -11.81
C LEU A 59 -3.30 -25.62 -10.78
N PHE A 60 -2.17 -25.14 -10.27
CA PHE A 60 -1.53 -25.72 -9.09
C PHE A 60 -0.88 -24.62 -8.24
N HIS A 61 -0.40 -25.00 -7.07
CA HIS A 61 0.20 -24.07 -6.11
C HIS A 61 1.72 -24.21 -6.09
N LEU A 62 2.45 -23.11 -6.31
CA LEU A 62 3.92 -23.07 -6.27
C LEU A 62 4.49 -22.96 -4.84
N GLY A 63 3.62 -22.82 -3.85
CA GLY A 63 3.97 -22.59 -2.45
C GLY A 63 3.38 -21.27 -1.94
N GLU A 64 4.05 -20.69 -0.95
CA GLU A 64 3.61 -19.50 -0.23
C GLU A 64 4.69 -18.41 -0.24
N VAL A 65 4.27 -17.15 -0.28
CA VAL A 65 5.13 -15.99 -0.07
C VAL A 65 4.74 -15.23 1.17
N LEU A 66 5.74 -14.70 1.87
CA LEU A 66 5.54 -13.83 3.02
C LEU A 66 5.09 -12.45 2.55
N LEU A 67 4.06 -11.92 3.19
CA LEU A 67 3.55 -10.57 2.99
C LEU A 67 3.37 -9.85 4.32
N SER A 68 3.43 -8.53 4.25
CA SER A 68 3.04 -7.62 5.32
C SER A 68 1.84 -6.82 4.83
N GLU A 69 0.81 -6.71 5.66
CA GLU A 69 -0.40 -5.96 5.34
C GLU A 69 -0.76 -4.97 6.45
N ALA A 70 -1.25 -3.81 6.05
CA ALA A 70 -1.76 -2.79 6.93
C ALA A 70 -3.07 -2.19 6.40
N HIS A 71 -3.95 -1.82 7.32
CA HIS A 71 -5.19 -1.10 7.06
C HIS A 71 -5.33 -0.02 8.12
N VAL A 72 -5.48 1.22 7.70
CA VAL A 72 -5.58 2.38 8.57
C VAL A 72 -6.82 3.21 8.25
N GLN A 73 -7.23 4.02 9.22
CA GLN A 73 -8.26 5.03 9.07
C GLN A 73 -7.74 6.38 9.56
N LEU A 74 -7.85 7.43 8.74
CA LEU A 74 -7.60 8.80 9.16
C LEU A 74 -8.90 9.37 9.76
N LEU A 75 -9.00 9.46 11.08
CA LEU A 75 -10.27 9.75 11.76
C LEU A 75 -10.82 11.12 11.41
N GLY A 76 -9.95 12.12 11.25
CA GLY A 76 -10.33 13.49 10.89
C GLY A 76 -10.92 13.62 9.48
N PHE A 77 -10.64 12.66 8.59
CA PHE A 77 -11.04 12.70 7.18
C PHE A 77 -12.04 11.61 6.81
N ASN A 78 -12.32 10.69 7.75
CA ASN A 78 -13.14 9.51 7.52
C ASN A 78 -12.72 8.74 6.24
N SER A 79 -11.41 8.67 6.01
CA SER A 79 -10.81 7.93 4.90
C SER A 79 -10.07 6.72 5.44
N GLU A 80 -10.02 5.67 4.62
CA GLU A 80 -9.25 4.46 4.92
C GLU A 80 -8.20 4.26 3.83
N GLY A 81 -7.14 3.56 4.20
CA GLY A 81 -6.11 3.13 3.27
C GLY A 81 -5.60 1.75 3.59
N TYR A 82 -5.25 1.01 2.56
CA TYR A 82 -4.79 -0.36 2.64
C TYR A 82 -3.50 -0.52 1.84
N ALA A 83 -2.60 -1.33 2.37
CA ALA A 83 -1.45 -1.78 1.60
C ALA A 83 -1.06 -3.20 1.99
N ALA A 84 -0.52 -3.92 1.01
CA ALA A 84 0.20 -5.15 1.23
C ALA A 84 1.48 -5.16 0.38
N CYS A 85 2.60 -5.56 0.97
CA CYS A 85 3.89 -5.66 0.30
C CYS A 85 4.57 -7.00 0.64
N LEU A 86 5.46 -7.45 -0.24
CA LEU A 86 6.21 -8.68 -0.01
C LEU A 86 7.17 -8.53 1.18
N GLY A 87 7.40 -9.64 1.88
CA GLY A 87 8.29 -9.68 3.04
C GLY A 87 7.57 -9.40 4.35
N ARG A 88 8.34 -8.94 5.34
CA ARG A 88 7.93 -8.83 6.76
C ARG A 88 7.98 -7.42 7.34
N ASP A 89 8.20 -6.42 6.50
CA ASP A 89 8.31 -5.03 6.95
C ASP A 89 6.92 -4.42 7.17
N LEU A 90 6.45 -4.50 8.42
CA LEU A 90 5.17 -3.96 8.84
C LEU A 90 5.15 -2.43 8.86
N GLU A 91 6.29 -1.79 9.07
CA GLU A 91 6.38 -0.34 9.01
C GLU A 91 6.23 0.15 7.57
N GLN A 92 6.82 -0.56 6.60
CA GLN A 92 6.61 -0.27 5.19
C GLN A 92 5.14 -0.44 4.82
N ALA A 93 4.51 -1.56 5.17
CA ALA A 93 3.09 -1.79 4.90
C ALA A 93 2.22 -0.67 5.51
N LEU A 94 2.50 -0.27 6.75
CA LEU A 94 1.80 0.82 7.41
C LEU A 94 2.00 2.16 6.69
N ALA A 95 3.23 2.48 6.31
CA ALA A 95 3.56 3.71 5.59
C ALA A 95 2.80 3.77 4.24
N LEU A 96 2.79 2.68 3.48
CA LEU A 96 2.04 2.61 2.21
C LEU A 96 0.52 2.76 2.43
N ALA A 97 -0.03 2.15 3.49
CA ALA A 97 -1.45 2.29 3.82
C ALA A 97 -1.82 3.74 4.21
N ILE A 98 -0.91 4.48 4.86
CA ILE A 98 -1.09 5.90 5.16
C ILE A 98 -1.08 6.75 3.88
N ILE A 99 -0.20 6.44 2.92
CA ILE A 99 -0.19 7.12 1.61
C ILE A 99 -1.50 6.87 0.86
N ASP A 100 -1.98 5.62 0.81
CA ASP A 100 -3.26 5.27 0.18
C ASP A 100 -4.46 5.97 0.86
N ALA A 101 -4.47 6.06 2.19
CA ALA A 101 -5.51 6.78 2.93
C ALA A 101 -5.48 8.29 2.66
N SER A 102 -4.28 8.86 2.48
CA SER A 102 -4.05 10.27 2.17
C SER A 102 -4.52 10.59 0.75
N LEU A 103 -4.24 9.73 -0.22
CA LEU A 103 -4.75 9.82 -1.59
C LEU A 103 -6.28 9.74 -1.62
N SER A 104 -6.87 8.82 -0.86
CA SER A 104 -8.33 8.68 -0.72
C SER A 104 -8.98 9.92 -0.11
N ALA A 105 -8.30 10.55 0.87
CA ALA A 105 -8.72 11.82 1.47
C ALA A 105 -8.38 13.06 0.61
N ARG A 106 -7.67 12.89 -0.51
CA ARG A 106 -7.15 13.97 -1.37
C ARG A 106 -6.24 14.96 -0.62
N LEU A 107 -5.44 14.45 0.31
CA LEU A 107 -4.46 15.22 1.08
C LEU A 107 -3.10 15.14 0.39
N GLN A 108 -2.37 16.25 0.41
CA GLN A 108 -0.97 16.30 -0.04
C GLN A 108 -0.74 15.71 -1.45
N LEU A 109 -1.73 15.82 -2.34
CA LEU A 109 -1.72 15.18 -3.66
C LEU A 109 -0.45 15.52 -4.45
N THR A 110 -0.06 16.79 -4.50
CA THR A 110 1.16 17.22 -5.23
C THR A 110 2.43 16.57 -4.67
N ALA A 111 2.53 16.41 -3.34
CA ALA A 111 3.68 15.79 -2.71
C ALA A 111 3.71 14.28 -2.97
N ILE A 112 2.55 13.62 -2.91
CA ILE A 112 2.42 12.18 -3.17
C ILE A 112 2.67 11.87 -4.65
N GLU A 113 2.12 12.68 -5.57
CA GLU A 113 2.36 12.55 -7.01
C GLU A 113 3.83 12.78 -7.39
N ALA A 114 4.55 13.63 -6.67
CA ALA A 114 5.98 13.83 -6.89
C ALA A 114 6.85 12.69 -6.33
N PHE A 115 6.30 11.87 -5.43
CA PHE A 115 6.99 10.73 -4.83
C PHE A 115 6.80 9.43 -5.63
N ILE A 116 5.64 9.25 -6.27
CA ILE A 116 5.28 8.08 -7.09
C ILE A 116 5.89 8.17 -8.49
#